data_AF-A0A2P2DVR0-F1
#
_entry.id   AF-A0A2P2DVR0-F1
#
_cell.length_a   1.000
_cell.length_b   1.000
_cell.length_c   1.000
_cell.angle_alpha   90.00
_cell.angle_beta   90.00
_cell.angle_gamma   90.00
#
_symmetry.space_group_name_H-M   'P 1'
#
loop_
_entity.id
_entity.type
_entity.pdbx_description
1 polymer ?
#
loop_
_entity_poly.entity_id
_entity_poly.type
_entity_poly.pdbx_seq_one_letter_code
_entity_poly.pdbx_strand_id
1 'polypeptide(L)'
;MAQTGKRTFRLQSVDGEGQAIDEISFENELAIGRAQGDLILEDPSVSRVHCLISFQEGKLKIEDLNSKNGVFVRITEPYELKLGDQFRIGRKIYRIV
;
A
#
# COMPACT_ATOMS: atom_id res chain seq x y z
N MET A 1 -10.57 -21.56 -19.94
CA MET A 1 -11.41 -20.76 -19.01
C MET A 1 -10.89 -21.04 -17.61
N ALA A 2 -9.94 -20.22 -17.12
CA ALA A 2 -9.32 -20.45 -15.82
C ALA A 2 -10.34 -20.12 -14.72
N GLN A 3 -10.54 -21.08 -13.82
CA GLN A 3 -11.33 -20.91 -12.61
C GLN A 3 -10.67 -19.81 -11.76
N THR A 4 -11.23 -18.60 -11.75
CA THR A 4 -10.82 -17.55 -10.80
C THR A 4 -11.26 -18.00 -9.41
N GLY A 5 -10.43 -18.82 -8.76
CA GLY A 5 -10.63 -19.18 -7.37
C GLY A 5 -10.61 -17.88 -6.55
N LYS A 6 -11.71 -17.61 -5.85
CA LYS A 6 -11.84 -16.50 -4.90
C LYS A 6 -10.67 -16.63 -3.92
N ARG A 7 -9.72 -15.69 -3.96
CA ARG A 7 -8.53 -15.72 -3.10
C ARG A 7 -8.69 -14.68 -2.02
N THR A 8 -8.72 -15.10 -0.77
CA THR A 8 -8.80 -14.19 0.37
C THR A 8 -7.39 -13.81 0.82
N PHE A 9 -7.16 -12.51 0.97
CA PHE A 9 -5.96 -11.91 1.52
C PHE A 9 -6.26 -11.29 2.87
N ARG A 10 -5.23 -11.16 3.69
CA ARG A 10 -5.28 -10.49 4.98
C ARG A 10 -4.29 -9.35 4.98
N LEU A 11 -4.74 -8.16 5.30
CA LEU A 11 -3.92 -6.98 5.51
C LEU A 11 -3.87 -6.71 7.01
N GLN A 12 -2.66 -6.65 7.56
CA GLN A 12 -2.42 -6.34 8.97
C GLN A 12 -1.81 -4.96 9.09
N SER A 13 -2.34 -4.13 10.00
CA SER A 13 -1.60 -2.99 10.53
C SER A 13 -0.60 -3.52 11.55
N VAL A 14 0.64 -3.03 11.52
CA VAL A 14 1.70 -3.45 12.44
C VAL A 14 2.30 -2.25 13.15
N ASP A 15 2.75 -2.44 14.38
CA ASP A 15 3.48 -1.42 15.13
C ASP A 15 4.95 -1.32 14.67
N GLY A 16 5.74 -0.50 15.38
CA GLY A 16 7.17 -0.31 15.09
C GLY A 16 8.04 -1.55 15.34
N GLU A 17 7.53 -2.55 16.06
CA GLU A 17 8.19 -3.82 16.34
C GLU A 17 7.72 -4.95 15.42
N GLY A 18 6.72 -4.68 14.56
CA GLY A 18 6.13 -5.66 13.65
C GLY A 18 5.01 -6.48 14.27
N GLN A 19 4.54 -6.13 15.46
CA GLN A 19 3.38 -6.79 16.08
C GLN A 19 2.10 -6.33 15.41
N ALA A 20 1.20 -7.26 15.10
CA ALA A 20 -0.09 -6.93 14.50
C ALA A 20 -0.96 -6.14 15.48
N ILE A 21 -1.51 -5.02 15.02
CA ILE A 21 -2.45 -4.18 15.77
C ILE A 21 -3.88 -4.55 15.37
N ASP A 22 -4.18 -4.50 14.07
CA ASP A 22 -5.48 -4.85 13.48
C ASP A 22 -5.31 -5.69 12.22
N GLU A 23 -6.37 -6.38 11.81
CA GLU A 23 -6.41 -7.20 10.60
C GLU A 23 -7.73 -6.98 9.84
N ILE A 24 -7.62 -6.85 8.51
CA ILE A 24 -8.77 -6.83 7.60
C ILE A 24 -8.59 -7.89 6.51
N SER A 25 -9.68 -8.59 6.19
CA SER A 25 -9.71 -9.54 5.08
C SER A 25 -10.33 -8.90 3.84
N PHE A 26 -9.74 -9.15 2.68
CA PHE A 26 -10.26 -8.74 1.38
C PHE A 26 -10.05 -9.85 0.35
N GLU A 27 -10.71 -9.76 -0.80
CA GLU A 27 -10.63 -10.81 -1.83
C GLU A 27 -9.91 -10.33 -3.08
N ASN A 28 -10.62 -9.62 -3.96
CA ASN A 28 -10.05 -9.18 -5.24
C ASN A 28 -9.43 -7.81 -5.14
N GLU A 29 -10.01 -6.91 -4.35
CA GLU A 29 -9.53 -5.55 -4.21
C GLU A 29 -9.82 -4.99 -2.81
N LEU A 30 -9.04 -3.98 -2.44
CA LEU A 30 -9.21 -3.18 -1.24
C LEU A 30 -8.78 -1.75 -1.55
N ALA A 31 -9.75 -0.85 -1.65
CA ALA A 31 -9.52 0.58 -1.79
C ALA A 31 -9.25 1.20 -0.41
N ILE A 32 -8.19 1.99 -0.30
CA ILE A 32 -7.79 2.63 0.96
C ILE A 32 -7.75 4.15 0.76
N GLY A 33 -8.33 4.89 1.70
CA GLY A 33 -8.33 6.35 1.66
C GLY A 33 -8.76 6.97 2.97
N ARG A 34 -8.70 8.30 3.05
CA ARG A 34 -9.09 9.05 4.26
C ARG A 34 -10.59 9.28 4.39
N ALA A 35 -11.32 9.28 3.27
CA ALA A 35 -12.77 9.46 3.29
C ALA A 35 -13.53 8.67 2.21
N GLN A 36 -12.82 7.94 1.35
CA GLN A 36 -13.38 7.05 0.35
C GLN A 36 -12.52 5.79 0.23
N GLY A 37 -13.18 4.65 0.03
CA GLY A 37 -12.56 3.34 -0.02
C GLY A 37 -13.26 2.36 0.93
N ASP A 38 -12.80 1.12 0.90
CA ASP A 38 -13.24 0.03 1.78
C ASP A 38 -12.61 0.16 3.18
N LEU A 39 -11.35 0.61 3.23
CA LEU A 39 -10.64 0.91 4.46
C LEU A 39 -10.42 2.42 4.61
N ILE A 40 -11.04 3.00 5.63
CA ILE A 40 -10.91 4.42 5.95
C ILE A 40 -9.84 4.62 7.03
N LEU A 41 -8.83 5.42 6.70
CA LEU A 41 -7.76 5.80 7.63
C LEU A 41 -7.93 7.26 8.05
N GLU A 42 -8.19 7.51 9.32
CA GLU A 42 -8.35 8.87 9.89
C GLU A 42 -7.00 9.58 10.10
N ASP A 43 -6.19 9.67 9.05
CA ASP A 43 -4.86 10.27 9.07
C ASP A 43 -4.78 11.40 8.04
N PRO A 44 -4.50 12.67 8.43
CA PRO A 44 -4.34 13.80 7.52
C PRO A 44 -3.29 13.63 6.41
N SER A 45 -2.34 12.70 6.59
CA SER A 45 -1.33 12.34 5.59
C SER A 45 -1.90 11.43 4.47
N VAL A 46 -3.10 10.90 4.65
CA VAL A 46 -3.78 10.05 3.66
C VAL A 46 -4.70 10.90 2.78
N SER A 47 -4.55 10.77 1.45
CA SER A 47 -5.48 11.36 0.47
C SER A 47 -6.91 10.81 0.60
N ARG A 48 -7.89 11.56 0.10
CA ARG A 48 -9.32 11.18 0.14
C ARG A 48 -9.55 9.77 -0.42
N VAL A 49 -8.98 9.52 -1.60
CA VAL A 49 -8.74 8.22 -2.24
C VAL A 49 -7.23 8.12 -2.36
N HIS A 50 -6.59 7.10 -1.78
CA HIS A 50 -5.13 7.06 -1.66
C HIS A 50 -4.50 5.98 -2.51
N CYS A 51 -4.91 4.73 -2.32
CA CYS A 51 -4.36 3.61 -3.06
C CYS A 51 -5.37 2.49 -3.24
N LEU A 52 -5.06 1.58 -4.16
CA LEU A 52 -5.81 0.37 -4.42
C LEU A 52 -4.87 -0.83 -4.31
N ILE A 53 -5.23 -1.80 -3.48
CA ILE A 53 -4.65 -3.14 -3.52
C ILE A 53 -5.55 -4.00 -4.39
N SER A 54 -5.01 -4.72 -5.36
CA SER A 54 -5.80 -5.58 -6.25
C SER A 54 -5.08 -6.89 -6.59
N PHE A 55 -5.83 -7.97 -6.71
CA PHE A 55 -5.38 -9.26 -7.20
C PHE A 55 -6.00 -9.54 -8.57
N GLN A 56 -5.21 -9.34 -9.61
CA GLN A 56 -5.63 -9.54 -11.00
C GLN A 56 -4.56 -10.32 -11.76
N GLU A 57 -4.99 -11.22 -12.65
CA GLU A 57 -4.09 -12.05 -13.47
C GLU A 57 -3.05 -12.84 -12.65
N GLY A 58 -3.43 -13.29 -11.46
CA GLY A 58 -2.55 -14.03 -10.56
C GLY A 58 -1.52 -13.17 -9.82
N LYS A 59 -1.60 -11.83 -9.91
CA LYS A 59 -0.65 -10.89 -9.30
C LYS A 59 -1.35 -9.98 -8.29
N LEU A 60 -0.81 -9.92 -7.08
CA LEU A 60 -1.20 -8.92 -6.08
C LEU A 60 -0.39 -7.65 -6.32
N LYS A 61 -1.07 -6.52 -6.50
CA LYS A 61 -0.47 -5.23 -6.80
C LYS A 61 -1.02 -4.17 -5.84
N ILE A 62 -0.23 -3.12 -5.64
CA ILE A 62 -0.68 -1.90 -5.00
C ILE A 62 -0.44 -0.74 -5.97
N GLU A 63 -1.43 0.12 -6.14
CA GLU A 63 -1.39 1.29 -7.02
C GLU A 63 -1.61 2.54 -6.18
N ASP A 64 -0.71 3.52 -6.31
CA ASP A 64 -0.92 4.87 -5.79
C ASP A 64 -1.89 5.62 -6.71
N LEU A 65 -3.00 6.10 -6.16
CA LEU A 65 -4.05 6.79 -6.92
C LEU A 65 -3.83 8.31 -6.91
N ASN A 66 -2.61 8.73 -7.28
CA ASN A 66 -2.16 10.12 -7.25
C ASN A 66 -2.30 10.74 -5.84
N SER A 67 -1.80 10.03 -4.84
CA SER A 67 -1.87 10.49 -3.47
C SER A 67 -0.87 11.62 -3.19
N LYS A 68 -1.14 12.44 -2.16
CA LYS A 68 -0.26 13.57 -1.83
C LYS A 68 1.11 13.13 -1.34
N ASN A 69 1.14 12.06 -0.54
CA ASN A 69 2.35 11.61 0.15
C ASN A 69 2.94 10.33 -0.44
N GLY A 70 2.26 9.67 -1.36
CA GLY A 70 2.71 8.44 -2.01
C GLY A 70 2.52 7.20 -1.13
N VAL A 71 2.66 6.04 -1.78
CA VAL A 71 2.76 4.72 -1.15
C VAL A 71 4.21 4.23 -1.21
N PHE A 72 4.73 3.73 -0.09
CA PHE A 72 6.11 3.21 -0.02
C PHE A 72 6.14 1.75 0.44
N VAL A 73 6.94 0.94 -0.26
CA VAL A 73 7.24 -0.44 0.12
C VAL A 73 8.64 -0.50 0.74
N ARG A 74 8.80 -1.29 1.80
CA ARG A 74 10.10 -1.49 2.47
C ARG A 74 11.04 -2.30 1.57
N ILE A 75 12.23 -1.77 1.33
CA ILE A 75 13.35 -2.55 0.75
C ILE A 75 14.17 -3.18 1.87
N THR A 76 14.67 -4.40 1.64
CA THR A 76 15.56 -5.12 2.56
C THR A 76 16.90 -5.50 1.93
N GLU A 77 16.97 -5.44 0.61
CA GLU A 77 18.17 -5.72 -0.18
C GLU A 77 18.64 -4.43 -0.86
N PRO A 78 19.89 -4.39 -1.36
CA PRO A 78 20.38 -3.26 -2.15
C PRO A 78 19.42 -2.92 -3.30
N TYR A 79 19.09 -1.63 -3.42
CA TYR A 79 18.23 -1.10 -4.49
C TYR A 79 19.04 -0.11 -5.33
N GLU A 80 19.05 -0.31 -6.65
CA GLU A 80 19.71 0.60 -7.60
C GLU A 80 18.83 1.82 -7.84
N LEU A 81 19.21 2.96 -7.24
CA LEU A 81 18.48 4.22 -7.36
C LEU A 81 18.61 4.84 -8.76
N LYS A 82 17.53 5.47 -9.21
CA LYS A 82 17.45 6.27 -10.45
C LYS A 82 17.11 7.73 -10.14
N LEU A 83 17.42 8.62 -11.08
CA LEU A 83 16.97 10.02 -10.99
C LEU A 83 15.44 10.06 -10.92
N GLY A 84 14.91 10.86 -9.99
CA GLY A 84 13.49 10.97 -9.71
C GLY A 84 12.95 10.01 -8.64
N ASP A 85 13.70 8.97 -8.26
CA ASP A 85 13.25 8.03 -7.24
C ASP A 85 13.01 8.72 -5.91
N GLN A 86 11.93 8.31 -5.24
CA GLN A 86 11.59 8.75 -3.88
C GLN A 86 11.68 7.59 -2.91
N PHE A 87 12.30 7.83 -1.76
CA PHE A 87 12.45 6.83 -0.72
C PHE A 87 12.31 7.45 0.66
N ARG A 88 12.03 6.61 1.65
CA ARG A 88 11.79 7.03 3.04
C ARG A 88 12.87 6.51 3.97
N ILE A 89 13.43 7.41 4.79
CA ILE A 89 14.30 7.07 5.92
C ILE A 89 13.63 7.59 7.18
N GLY A 90 13.26 6.68 8.09
CA GLY A 90 12.43 7.02 9.25
C GLY A 90 11.09 7.64 8.81
N ARG A 91 10.85 8.90 9.21
CA ARG A 91 9.66 9.68 8.86
C ARG A 91 9.89 10.68 7.71
N LYS A 92 11.08 10.73 7.14
CA LYS A 92 11.46 11.71 6.11
C LYS A 92 11.46 11.08 4.72
N ILE A 93 10.93 11.81 3.75
CA ILE A 93 10.94 11.43 2.33
C ILE A 93 12.06 12.21 1.63
N TYR A 94 12.81 11.52 0.79
CA TYR A 94 13.88 12.06 -0.03
C TYR A 94 13.60 11.80 -1.50
N ARG A 95 14.23 12.57 -2.39
CA ARG A 95 14.18 12.38 -3.83
C ARG A 95 15.59 12.54 -4.41
N ILE A 96 15.95 11.68 -5.35
CA ILE A 96 17.16 11.85 -6.17
C ILE A 96 16.84 12.83 -7.31
N VAL A 97 17.66 13.85 -7.48
CA VAL A 97 17.54 14.87 -8.53
C VAL A 97 18.80 14.92 -9.39
#